data_AF-K6TNR7-F1
#
_entry.id   AF-K6TNR7-F1
#
_cell.length_a   1.000
_cell.length_b   1.000
_cell.length_c   1.000
_cell.angle_alpha   90.00
_cell.angle_beta   90.00
_cell.angle_gamma   90.00
#
_symmetry.space_group_name_H-M   'P 1'
#
loop_
_entity.id
_entity.type
_entity.pdbx_description
1 polymer ?
#
loop_
_entity_poly.entity_id
_entity_poly.type
_entity_poly.pdbx_seq_one_letter_code
_entity_poly.pdbx_strand_id
1 'polypeptide(L)'
;MFKQWEGFKGGTWQEGIDVRNFIQKNYKLYEGDASFLEDKTDKTSKVWAKAYDLIVEEVKKGIIDVATDRVSGIDNYDPGYIDKDNEVIVGLQTDAPLKRIVNPFGGMRMVQSSLKEYGYELDKNIEEYFPKYRKTHNEGVFDGYTREIRAARSAGLLTGLPDAYGRGRIIGDYRRVALYGIDYLIEEKKKDLDNLNGDMLDELIRKREEVSTQIRALGEVKSMAAKYGIDISKPASNAVEAAQHLYFGYLAGIKENNGAATSFGRTSTFLDIYIERDLEAGLITEKEAQEIVDQLIIKLRLVRHLRTPEYNELFGGDPTWVTESIGGIGINGKPLVTKNSFRYLHTLIN
;
A
#
# COMPACT_ATOMS: atom_id res chain seq x y z
N MET A 1 22.47 12.75 13.13
CA MET A 1 21.25 13.34 12.52
C MET A 1 21.33 13.11 11.02
N PHE A 2 20.27 12.63 10.37
CA PHE A 2 20.27 12.37 8.93
C PHE A 2 20.31 13.69 8.13
N LYS A 3 21.08 13.75 7.04
CA LYS A 3 21.14 14.93 6.15
C LYS A 3 19.76 15.24 5.56
N GLN A 4 18.96 14.22 5.31
CA GLN A 4 17.62 14.31 4.75
C GLN A 4 16.62 15.07 5.64
N TRP A 5 16.95 15.27 6.91
CA TRP A 5 16.14 16.03 7.86
C TRP A 5 16.48 17.53 7.91
N GLU A 6 17.44 17.98 7.09
CA GLU A 6 17.81 19.39 6.99
C GLU A 6 16.59 20.25 6.60
N GLY A 7 16.45 21.39 7.29
CA GLY A 7 15.31 22.31 7.13
C GLY A 7 14.08 21.98 7.98
N PHE A 8 13.95 20.76 8.52
CA PHE A 8 12.82 20.43 9.39
C PHE A 8 13.03 20.91 10.83
N LYS A 9 11.95 21.37 11.45
CA LYS A 9 11.88 21.67 12.88
C LYS A 9 11.99 20.38 13.69
N GLY A 10 12.98 20.35 14.58
CA GLY A 10 13.24 19.23 15.47
C GLY A 10 12.11 18.95 16.47
N GLY A 11 12.17 17.77 17.09
CA GLY A 11 11.18 17.29 18.06
C GLY A 11 11.42 15.84 18.45
N THR A 12 10.49 15.26 19.22
CA THR A 12 10.57 13.86 19.70
C THR A 12 10.63 12.85 18.55
N TRP A 13 10.17 13.24 17.36
CA TRP A 13 10.26 12.43 16.14
C TRP A 13 11.69 12.10 15.70
N GLN A 14 12.70 12.80 16.21
CA GLN A 14 14.12 12.52 15.93
C GLN A 14 14.74 11.53 16.94
N GLU A 15 14.08 11.33 18.08
CA GLU A 15 14.52 10.46 19.18
C GLU A 15 13.88 9.07 19.11
N GLY A 16 12.76 8.94 18.39
CA GLY A 16 12.05 7.68 18.13
C GLY A 16 10.98 7.83 17.04
N ILE A 17 10.20 6.76 16.82
CA ILE A 17 9.14 6.74 15.80
C ILE A 17 7.92 7.56 16.24
N ASP A 18 7.83 8.81 15.76
CA ASP A 18 6.72 9.73 16.05
C ASP A 18 6.38 10.61 14.84
N VAL A 19 5.76 9.99 13.82
CA VAL A 19 5.29 10.68 12.61
C VAL A 19 4.29 11.82 12.95
N ARG A 20 3.53 11.68 14.04
CA ARG A 20 2.58 12.72 14.46
C ARG A 20 3.30 13.97 14.92
N ASN A 21 4.34 13.84 15.75
CA ASN A 21 5.15 14.97 16.18
C ASN A 21 5.85 15.64 15.00
N PHE A 22 6.40 14.84 14.06
CA PHE A 22 6.95 15.37 12.81
C PHE A 22 5.95 16.24 12.07
N ILE A 23 4.73 15.73 11.84
CA ILE A 23 3.68 16.48 11.15
C ILE A 23 3.35 17.76 11.90
N GLN A 24 3.05 17.68 13.21
CA GLN A 24 2.64 18.85 14.01
C GLN A 24 3.70 19.95 14.07
N LYS A 25 4.98 19.59 13.99
CA LYS A 25 6.08 20.55 13.99
C LYS A 25 6.30 21.19 12.62
N ASN A 26 6.03 20.47 11.53
CA ASN A 26 6.54 20.84 10.20
C ASN A 26 5.47 21.18 9.17
N TYR A 27 4.20 20.82 9.36
CA TYR A 27 3.16 21.16 8.38
C TYR A 27 2.93 22.68 8.31
N LYS A 28 2.57 23.16 7.12
CA LYS A 28 2.20 24.55 6.88
C LYS A 28 0.70 24.61 6.62
N LEU A 29 -0.02 25.23 7.56
CA LEU A 29 -1.46 25.47 7.40
C LEU A 29 -1.70 26.28 6.12
N TYR A 30 -2.64 25.82 5.29
CA TYR A 30 -3.08 26.54 4.11
C TYR A 30 -4.55 26.96 4.24
N GLU A 31 -4.78 28.27 4.20
CA GLU A 31 -6.11 28.90 4.31
C GLU A 31 -6.53 29.62 3.01
N GLY A 32 -5.74 29.46 1.94
CA GLY A 32 -6.05 30.01 0.62
C GLY A 32 -7.05 29.16 -0.16
N ASP A 33 -7.21 29.49 -1.45
CA ASP A 33 -8.15 28.84 -2.37
C ASP A 33 -7.44 27.93 -3.40
N ALA A 34 -8.16 27.52 -4.44
CA ALA A 34 -7.68 26.62 -5.48
C ALA A 34 -6.87 27.32 -6.59
N SER A 35 -6.61 28.63 -6.51
CA SER A 35 -6.00 29.42 -7.60
C SER A 35 -4.54 29.05 -7.92
N PHE A 36 -3.86 28.34 -7.02
CA PHE A 36 -2.48 27.89 -7.22
C PHE A 36 -2.38 26.55 -7.95
N LEU A 37 -3.49 25.84 -8.17
CA LEU A 37 -3.47 24.52 -8.78
C LEU A 37 -3.02 24.59 -10.24
N GLU A 38 -2.23 23.61 -10.64
CA GLU A 38 -1.67 23.48 -11.98
C GLU A 38 -2.24 22.25 -12.70
N ASP A 39 -2.42 22.35 -14.01
CA ASP A 39 -2.84 21.22 -14.85
C ASP A 39 -1.77 20.12 -14.90
N LYS A 40 -2.21 18.88 -15.20
CA LYS A 40 -1.29 17.75 -15.41
C LYS A 40 -0.20 18.03 -16.46
N THR A 41 0.96 17.44 -16.24
CA THR A 41 2.09 17.49 -17.19
C THR A 41 1.86 16.58 -18.40
N ASP A 42 2.70 16.73 -19.43
CA ASP A 42 2.72 15.83 -20.59
C ASP A 42 3.09 14.39 -20.19
N LYS A 43 4.02 14.22 -19.24
CA LYS A 43 4.39 12.89 -18.74
C LYS A 43 3.22 12.22 -18.04
N THR A 44 2.55 12.92 -17.11
CA THR A 44 1.35 12.43 -16.44
C THR A 44 0.24 12.11 -17.45
N SER A 45 0.04 12.95 -18.46
CA SER A 45 -0.93 12.71 -19.53
C SER A 45 -0.65 11.40 -20.28
N LYS A 46 0.61 11.11 -20.62
CA LYS A 46 1.02 9.87 -21.30
C LYS A 46 0.82 8.64 -20.42
N VAL A 47 1.23 8.72 -19.14
CA VAL A 47 1.06 7.63 -18.17
C VAL A 47 -0.43 7.35 -17.96
N TRP A 48 -1.25 8.38 -17.75
CA TRP A 48 -2.68 8.24 -17.53
C TRP A 48 -3.41 7.70 -18.76
N ALA A 49 -3.07 8.15 -19.98
CA ALA A 49 -3.69 7.65 -21.20
C ALA A 49 -3.55 6.12 -21.32
N LYS A 50 -2.33 5.59 -21.13
CA LYS A 50 -2.09 4.14 -21.15
C LYS A 50 -2.81 3.40 -20.02
N ALA A 51 -2.80 3.96 -18.80
CA ALA A 51 -3.51 3.39 -17.66
C ALA A 51 -5.04 3.36 -17.90
N TYR A 52 -5.59 4.43 -18.46
CA TYR A 52 -7.02 4.56 -18.75
C TYR A 52 -7.46 3.59 -19.84
N ASP A 53 -6.69 3.45 -20.93
CA ASP A 53 -6.99 2.48 -21.99
C ASP A 53 -7.07 1.05 -21.44
N LEU A 54 -6.14 0.69 -20.54
CA LEU A 54 -6.17 -0.60 -19.85
C LEU A 54 -7.38 -0.73 -18.91
N ILE A 55 -7.79 0.32 -18.20
CA ILE A 55 -9.01 0.28 -17.37
C ILE A 55 -10.25 0.08 -18.25
N VAL A 56 -10.34 0.75 -19.41
CA VAL A 56 -11.46 0.59 -20.35
C VAL A 56 -11.50 -0.83 -20.91
N GLU A 57 -10.34 -1.42 -21.19
CA GLU A 57 -10.22 -2.82 -21.58
C GLU A 57 -10.65 -3.76 -20.44
N GLU A 58 -10.20 -3.51 -19.20
CA GLU A 58 -10.55 -4.27 -18.01
C GLU A 58 -12.06 -4.32 -17.81
N VAL A 59 -12.76 -3.18 -17.91
CA VAL A 59 -14.22 -3.11 -17.76
C VAL A 59 -14.95 -3.99 -18.78
N LYS A 60 -14.40 -4.15 -19.99
CA LYS A 60 -14.99 -5.01 -21.03
C LYS A 60 -14.68 -6.49 -20.82
N LYS A 61 -13.49 -6.81 -20.30
CA LYS A 61 -13.00 -8.19 -20.13
C LYS A 61 -13.26 -8.78 -18.74
N GLY A 62 -13.57 -7.94 -17.74
CA GLY A 62 -13.60 -8.28 -16.32
C GLY A 62 -12.24 -8.08 -15.64
N ILE A 63 -11.18 -8.67 -16.20
CA ILE A 63 -9.80 -8.50 -15.73
C ILE A 63 -8.83 -8.38 -16.91
N ILE A 64 -7.65 -7.79 -16.68
CA ILE A 64 -6.58 -7.74 -17.69
C ILE A 64 -5.80 -9.06 -17.75
N ASP A 65 -5.22 -9.47 -16.63
CA ASP A 65 -4.38 -10.67 -16.55
C ASP A 65 -4.22 -11.14 -15.08
N VAL A 66 -3.69 -12.35 -14.88
CA VAL A 66 -3.38 -12.94 -13.57
C VAL A 66 -2.00 -13.57 -13.58
N ALA A 67 -1.19 -13.31 -12.55
CA ALA A 67 0.10 -13.97 -12.36
C ALA A 67 -0.08 -15.39 -11.80
N THR A 68 -0.30 -16.37 -12.68
CA THR A 68 -0.56 -17.79 -12.30
C THR A 68 0.70 -18.60 -12.04
N ASP A 69 1.88 -18.04 -12.35
CA ASP A 69 3.19 -18.69 -12.27
C ASP A 69 3.88 -18.52 -10.91
N ARG A 70 3.34 -17.69 -10.02
CA ARG A 70 3.91 -17.39 -8.71
C ARG A 70 2.85 -16.94 -7.71
N VAL A 71 3.18 -17.01 -6.42
CA VAL A 71 2.28 -16.62 -5.33
C VAL A 71 2.58 -15.22 -4.80
N SER A 72 1.62 -14.63 -4.07
CA SER A 72 1.77 -13.35 -3.37
C SER A 72 3.01 -13.29 -2.47
N GLY A 73 3.63 -12.13 -2.38
CA GLY A 73 4.81 -11.87 -1.55
C GLY A 73 5.39 -10.50 -1.89
N ILE A 74 6.05 -9.87 -0.92
CA ILE A 74 6.57 -8.49 -1.06
C ILE A 74 7.54 -8.39 -2.24
N ASP A 75 8.44 -9.38 -2.36
CA ASP A 75 9.53 -9.36 -3.34
C ASP A 75 9.45 -10.49 -4.40
N ASN A 76 8.26 -11.06 -4.63
CA ASN A 76 8.09 -12.19 -5.58
C ASN A 76 7.99 -11.78 -7.05
N TYR A 77 7.90 -10.48 -7.34
CA TYR A 77 7.63 -9.96 -8.68
C TYR A 77 8.77 -9.07 -9.16
N ASP A 78 9.02 -9.12 -10.45
CA ASP A 78 9.92 -8.19 -11.12
C ASP A 78 9.27 -6.79 -11.27
N PRO A 79 10.05 -5.74 -11.54
CA PRO A 79 9.51 -4.41 -11.78
C PRO A 79 8.57 -4.35 -12.98
N GLY A 80 7.37 -3.81 -12.76
CA GLY A 80 6.42 -3.46 -13.82
C GLY A 80 6.31 -1.96 -14.00
N TYR A 81 6.00 -1.52 -15.22
CA TYR A 81 5.89 -0.11 -15.61
C TYR A 81 4.66 0.10 -16.50
N ILE A 82 4.05 1.29 -16.39
CA ILE A 82 2.98 1.73 -17.31
C ILE A 82 3.65 2.39 -18.53
N ASP A 83 4.61 3.27 -18.25
CA ASP A 83 5.37 4.04 -19.22
C ASP A 83 6.67 4.51 -18.57
N LYS A 84 7.67 3.62 -18.57
CA LYS A 84 8.90 3.79 -17.79
C LYS A 84 9.58 5.15 -17.97
N ASP A 85 9.56 5.70 -19.18
CA ASP A 85 10.24 6.96 -19.50
C ASP A 85 9.48 8.21 -18.98
N ASN A 86 8.18 8.07 -18.73
CA ASN A 86 7.31 9.15 -18.26
C ASN A 86 6.93 9.03 -16.77
N GLU A 87 7.30 7.92 -16.12
CA GLU A 87 6.98 7.69 -14.70
C GLU A 87 7.96 8.41 -13.75
N VAL A 88 7.41 9.28 -12.90
CA VAL A 88 8.09 9.90 -11.74
C VAL A 88 7.90 9.06 -10.48
N ILE A 89 6.72 8.46 -10.31
CA ILE A 89 6.42 7.50 -9.25
C ILE A 89 6.22 6.13 -9.87
N VAL A 90 7.03 5.15 -9.45
CA VAL A 90 7.07 3.78 -10.00
C VAL A 90 6.59 2.74 -8.98
N GLY A 91 6.28 1.55 -9.48
CA GLY A 91 5.87 0.42 -8.66
C GLY A 91 4.50 -0.10 -9.06
N LEU A 92 4.40 -1.39 -9.33
CA LEU A 92 3.15 -2.11 -9.60
C LEU A 92 3.09 -3.41 -8.78
N GLN A 93 1.88 -3.92 -8.55
CA GLN A 93 1.66 -5.16 -7.79
C GLN A 93 2.34 -6.36 -8.44
N THR A 94 2.39 -6.41 -9.77
CA THR A 94 3.07 -7.43 -10.56
C THR A 94 4.04 -6.78 -11.54
N ASP A 95 4.53 -7.56 -12.50
CA ASP A 95 5.38 -7.17 -13.61
C ASP A 95 4.65 -6.38 -14.72
N ALA A 96 3.32 -6.25 -14.64
CA ALA A 96 2.50 -5.53 -15.61
C ALA A 96 1.34 -4.76 -14.95
N PRO A 97 0.84 -3.67 -15.57
CA PRO A 97 -0.31 -2.93 -15.05
C PRO A 97 -1.58 -3.77 -15.06
N LEU A 98 -2.38 -3.66 -14.00
CA LEU A 98 -3.67 -4.35 -13.78
C LEU A 98 -3.63 -5.90 -13.79
N LYS A 99 -2.44 -6.52 -13.90
CA LYS A 99 -2.27 -7.96 -13.73
C LYS A 99 -2.36 -8.33 -12.25
N ARG A 100 -3.32 -9.21 -11.91
CA ARG A 100 -3.70 -9.54 -10.52
C ARG A 100 -2.78 -10.61 -9.92
N ILE A 101 -2.51 -10.47 -8.63
CA ILE A 101 -1.73 -11.44 -7.84
C ILE A 101 -2.59 -12.64 -7.44
N VAL A 102 -2.02 -13.84 -7.53
CA VAL A 102 -2.56 -15.03 -6.84
C VAL A 102 -2.09 -15.07 -5.39
N ASN A 103 -3.03 -14.98 -4.43
CA ASN A 103 -2.75 -15.11 -3.01
C ASN A 103 -3.41 -16.37 -2.43
N PRO A 104 -2.67 -17.48 -2.32
CA PRO A 104 -3.20 -18.74 -1.82
C PRO A 104 -3.23 -18.82 -0.28
N PHE A 105 -2.50 -17.95 0.44
CA PHE A 105 -2.46 -17.98 1.91
C PHE A 105 -3.85 -17.73 2.54
N GLY A 106 -4.69 -16.95 1.87
CA GLY A 106 -6.08 -16.73 2.27
C GLY A 106 -6.98 -17.96 2.08
N GLY A 107 -6.68 -18.82 1.09
CA GLY A 107 -7.45 -20.03 0.78
C GLY A 107 -7.27 -20.49 -0.67
N MET A 108 -6.91 -21.76 -0.88
CA MET A 108 -6.70 -22.31 -2.22
C MET A 108 -8.00 -22.44 -3.04
N ARG A 109 -9.12 -22.78 -2.38
CA ARG A 109 -10.43 -22.88 -3.04
C ARG A 109 -10.85 -21.56 -3.69
N MET A 110 -10.61 -20.45 -3.00
CA MET A 110 -10.89 -19.10 -3.50
C MET A 110 -10.09 -18.83 -4.78
N VAL A 111 -8.79 -19.17 -4.78
CA VAL A 111 -7.92 -19.03 -5.94
C VAL A 111 -8.45 -19.85 -7.12
N GLN A 112 -8.71 -21.15 -6.91
CA GLN A 112 -9.19 -22.05 -7.97
C GLN A 112 -10.52 -21.57 -8.58
N SER A 113 -11.48 -21.17 -7.75
CA SER A 113 -12.77 -20.64 -8.22
C SER A 113 -12.58 -19.34 -9.01
N SER A 114 -11.73 -18.44 -8.53
CA SER A 114 -11.47 -17.16 -9.22
C SER A 114 -10.79 -17.36 -10.57
N LEU A 115 -9.80 -18.24 -10.65
CA LEU A 115 -9.11 -18.52 -11.91
C LEU A 115 -10.04 -19.18 -12.94
N LYS A 116 -10.85 -20.15 -12.49
CA LYS A 116 -11.85 -20.82 -13.34
C LYS A 116 -12.85 -19.84 -13.95
N GLU A 117 -13.32 -18.85 -13.18
CA GLU A 117 -14.24 -17.82 -13.66
C GLU A 117 -13.68 -17.07 -14.88
N TYR A 118 -12.40 -16.70 -14.81
CA TYR A 118 -11.75 -15.93 -15.87
C TYR A 118 -11.02 -16.79 -16.90
N GLY A 119 -11.15 -18.13 -16.84
CA GLY A 119 -10.53 -19.05 -17.80
C GLY A 119 -9.01 -19.19 -17.65
N TYR A 120 -8.46 -18.95 -16.46
CA TYR A 120 -7.04 -19.15 -16.15
C TYR A 120 -6.80 -20.49 -15.42
N GLU A 121 -5.60 -21.03 -15.59
CA GLU A 121 -5.12 -22.20 -14.86
C GLU A 121 -3.91 -21.81 -14.00
N LEU A 122 -3.87 -22.31 -12.76
CA LEU A 122 -2.72 -22.11 -11.87
C LEU A 122 -1.55 -22.97 -12.34
N ASP A 123 -0.32 -22.54 -12.08
CA ASP A 123 0.84 -23.41 -12.27
C ASP A 123 0.66 -24.74 -11.51
N LYS A 124 0.94 -25.84 -12.21
CA LYS A 124 0.69 -27.21 -11.70
C LYS A 124 1.47 -27.52 -10.43
N ASN A 125 2.68 -26.98 -10.29
CA ASN A 125 3.48 -27.20 -9.09
C ASN A 125 2.88 -26.44 -7.90
N ILE A 126 2.41 -25.20 -8.12
CA ILE A 126 1.73 -24.43 -7.07
C ILE A 126 0.46 -25.16 -6.62
N GLU A 127 -0.37 -25.59 -7.58
CA GLU A 127 -1.62 -26.30 -7.29
C GLU A 127 -1.37 -27.62 -6.55
N GLU A 128 -0.36 -28.39 -6.95
CA GLU A 128 -0.05 -29.68 -6.34
C GLU A 128 0.57 -29.52 -4.94
N TYR A 129 1.56 -28.64 -4.79
CA TYR A 129 2.45 -28.65 -3.63
C TYR A 129 2.07 -27.64 -2.55
N PHE A 130 1.50 -26.48 -2.91
CA PHE A 130 1.16 -25.47 -1.90
C PHE A 130 0.19 -26.02 -0.83
N PRO A 131 -0.92 -26.72 -1.18
CA PRO A 131 -1.84 -27.25 -0.17
C PRO A 131 -1.22 -28.36 0.69
N LYS A 132 -0.21 -29.08 0.17
CA LYS A 132 0.49 -30.15 0.91
C LYS A 132 1.42 -29.58 1.99
N TYR A 133 1.98 -28.40 1.77
CA TYR A 133 3.02 -27.82 2.64
C TYR A 133 2.51 -26.67 3.50
N ARG A 134 1.51 -25.92 3.04
CA ARG A 134 1.05 -24.70 3.71
C ARG A 134 -0.45 -24.72 3.89
N LYS A 135 -0.87 -24.97 5.14
CA LYS A 135 -2.26 -24.74 5.57
C LYS A 135 -2.64 -23.26 5.37
N THR A 136 -3.81 -23.04 4.78
CA THR A 136 -4.36 -21.71 4.52
C THR A 136 -5.22 -21.19 5.67
N HIS A 137 -5.50 -19.89 5.68
CA HIS A 137 -6.46 -19.27 6.60
C HIS A 137 -7.84 -19.93 6.47
N ASN A 138 -8.36 -20.07 5.25
CA ASN A 138 -9.64 -20.72 4.98
C ASN A 138 -9.73 -22.12 5.60
N GLU A 139 -8.74 -22.98 5.40
CA GLU A 139 -8.74 -24.32 6.00
C GLU A 139 -8.72 -24.27 7.52
N GLY A 140 -7.89 -23.40 8.11
CA GLY A 140 -7.84 -23.21 9.56
C GLY A 140 -9.18 -22.77 10.15
N VAL A 141 -9.86 -21.83 9.50
CA VAL A 141 -11.18 -21.36 9.94
C VAL A 141 -12.21 -22.48 9.85
N PHE A 142 -12.25 -23.21 8.73
CA PHE A 142 -13.25 -24.27 8.54
C PHE A 142 -13.01 -25.47 9.47
N ASP A 143 -11.77 -25.79 9.81
CA ASP A 143 -11.47 -26.80 10.84
C ASP A 143 -11.98 -26.39 12.23
N GLY A 144 -11.95 -25.09 12.54
CA GLY A 144 -12.43 -24.54 13.81
C GLY A 144 -13.93 -24.25 13.87
N TYR A 145 -14.63 -24.21 12.74
CA TYR A 145 -16.06 -23.88 12.68
C TYR A 145 -16.95 -24.99 13.27
N THR A 146 -17.87 -24.58 14.15
CA THR A 146 -18.93 -25.46 14.67
C THR A 146 -20.02 -25.72 13.63
N ARG A 147 -20.87 -26.71 13.89
CA ARG A 147 -22.02 -27.02 13.02
C ARG A 147 -22.99 -25.85 12.91
N GLU A 148 -23.20 -25.14 14.01
CA GLU A 148 -24.11 -23.99 14.11
C GLU A 148 -23.62 -22.82 13.27
N ILE A 149 -22.33 -22.50 13.33
CA ILE A 149 -21.74 -21.43 12.50
C ILE A 149 -21.90 -21.77 11.01
N ARG A 150 -21.62 -23.02 10.63
CA ARG A 150 -21.79 -23.47 9.24
C ARG A 150 -23.25 -23.40 8.80
N ALA A 151 -24.19 -23.81 9.65
CA ALA A 151 -25.62 -23.74 9.36
C ALA A 151 -26.10 -22.29 9.19
N ALA A 152 -25.68 -21.38 10.09
CA ALA A 152 -26.03 -19.96 10.00
C ALA A 152 -25.47 -19.31 8.73
N ARG A 153 -24.25 -19.67 8.32
CA ARG A 153 -23.64 -19.22 7.07
C ARG A 153 -24.41 -19.71 5.85
N SER A 154 -24.71 -21.00 5.79
CA SER A 154 -25.47 -21.60 4.67
C SER A 154 -26.90 -21.07 4.58
N ALA A 155 -27.52 -20.70 5.71
CA ALA A 155 -28.85 -20.10 5.75
C ALA A 155 -28.86 -18.60 5.44
N GLY A 156 -27.70 -17.97 5.22
CA GLY A 156 -27.60 -16.52 4.97
C GLY A 156 -27.77 -15.64 6.21
N LEU A 157 -27.77 -16.21 7.42
CA LEU A 157 -27.88 -15.46 8.69
C LEU A 157 -26.55 -14.80 9.10
N LEU A 158 -25.43 -15.40 8.70
CA LEU A 158 -24.07 -14.86 8.88
C LEU A 158 -23.31 -14.94 7.55
N THR A 159 -23.25 -13.82 6.82
CA THR A 159 -22.63 -13.75 5.48
C THR A 159 -21.50 -12.73 5.45
N GLY A 160 -20.61 -12.85 4.45
CA GLY A 160 -19.52 -11.89 4.23
C GLY A 160 -18.43 -11.88 5.30
N LEU A 161 -18.31 -12.93 6.11
CA LEU A 161 -17.20 -13.08 7.05
C LEU A 161 -15.88 -13.28 6.29
N PRO A 162 -14.74 -12.78 6.81
CA PRO A 162 -13.43 -12.92 6.16
C PRO A 162 -12.85 -14.33 6.36
N ASP A 163 -13.60 -15.35 5.94
CA ASP A 163 -13.24 -16.77 6.04
C ASP A 163 -12.59 -17.32 4.77
N ALA A 164 -12.61 -16.56 3.67
CA ALA A 164 -12.12 -16.98 2.35
C ALA A 164 -11.15 -15.98 1.70
N TYR A 165 -10.80 -14.88 2.36
CA TYR A 165 -9.91 -13.82 1.86
C TYR A 165 -9.25 -13.06 3.01
N GLY A 166 -8.26 -12.21 2.72
CA GLY A 166 -7.60 -11.39 3.73
C GLY A 166 -8.58 -10.46 4.46
N ARG A 167 -8.52 -10.42 5.80
CA ARG A 167 -9.42 -9.57 6.60
C ARG A 167 -9.37 -8.07 6.27
N GLY A 168 -8.21 -7.56 5.82
CA GLY A 168 -7.99 -6.13 5.63
C GLY A 168 -8.17 -5.33 6.93
N ARG A 169 -8.66 -4.09 6.83
CA ARG A 169 -8.87 -3.17 7.97
C ARG A 169 -7.61 -2.89 8.78
N ILE A 170 -6.46 -2.96 8.11
CA ILE A 170 -5.14 -2.64 8.67
C ILE A 170 -4.56 -1.53 7.81
N ILE A 171 -4.05 -0.50 8.47
CA ILE A 171 -3.35 0.62 7.83
C ILE A 171 -1.95 0.62 8.41
N GLY A 172 -0.97 0.19 7.61
CA GLY A 172 0.43 0.43 7.94
C GLY A 172 0.70 1.93 7.92
N ASP A 173 1.54 2.42 8.82
CA ASP A 173 1.95 3.83 8.78
C ASP A 173 3.08 4.00 7.75
N TYR A 174 2.72 3.97 6.46
CA TYR A 174 3.67 3.94 5.33
C TYR A 174 4.57 5.17 5.27
N ARG A 175 4.13 6.29 5.86
CA ARG A 175 4.91 7.53 6.02
C ARG A 175 6.23 7.31 6.77
N ARG A 176 6.30 6.26 7.61
CA ARG A 176 7.53 5.90 8.33
C ARG A 176 8.67 5.54 7.39
N VAL A 177 8.39 4.89 6.26
CA VAL A 177 9.41 4.53 5.28
C VAL A 177 10.06 5.80 4.71
N ALA A 178 9.25 6.80 4.37
CA ALA A 178 9.75 8.10 3.93
C ALA A 178 10.51 8.85 5.03
N LEU A 179 9.96 8.92 6.25
CA LEU A 179 10.54 9.74 7.33
C LEU A 179 11.83 9.17 7.92
N TYR A 180 11.93 7.84 8.01
CA TYR A 180 12.99 7.17 8.76
C TYR A 180 13.92 6.30 7.90
N GLY A 181 13.47 5.85 6.73
CA GLY A 181 14.18 4.83 5.96
C GLY A 181 14.06 3.43 6.59
N ILE A 182 14.26 2.40 5.78
CA ILE A 182 14.07 1.01 6.22
C ILE A 182 15.08 0.60 7.30
N ASP A 183 16.34 1.03 7.21
CA ASP A 183 17.37 0.56 8.15
C ASP A 183 17.07 1.03 9.57
N TYR A 184 16.64 2.28 9.74
CA TYR A 184 16.22 2.78 11.05
C TYR A 184 15.01 2.02 11.60
N LEU A 185 14.01 1.72 10.75
CA LEU A 185 12.83 0.95 11.15
C LEU A 185 13.18 -0.48 11.57
N ILE A 186 14.14 -1.12 10.90
CA ILE A 186 14.65 -2.44 11.27
C ILE A 186 15.34 -2.37 12.64
N GLU A 187 16.20 -1.38 12.88
CA GLU A 187 16.89 -1.24 14.17
C GLU A 187 15.91 -0.99 15.32
N GLU A 188 14.89 -0.15 15.11
CA GLU A 188 13.82 0.03 16.11
C GLU A 188 13.03 -1.26 16.36
N LYS A 189 12.78 -2.07 15.33
CA LYS A 189 12.11 -3.37 15.50
C LYS A 189 12.97 -4.43 16.20
N LYS A 190 14.30 -4.39 16.03
CA LYS A 190 15.21 -5.23 16.82
C LYS A 190 15.18 -4.82 18.29
N LYS A 191 15.18 -3.52 18.59
CA LYS A 191 14.98 -3.03 19.96
C LYS A 191 13.63 -3.45 20.54
N ASP A 192 12.54 -3.38 19.76
CA ASP A 192 11.24 -3.93 20.18
C ASP A 192 11.38 -5.41 20.58
N LEU A 193 12.03 -6.22 19.74
CA LEU A 193 12.24 -7.65 19.98
C LEU A 193 13.09 -7.92 21.24
N ASP A 194 14.17 -7.17 21.44
CA ASP A 194 15.06 -7.31 22.60
C ASP A 194 14.35 -6.91 23.91
N ASN A 195 13.39 -6.00 23.84
CA ASN A 195 12.60 -5.54 24.98
C ASN A 195 11.41 -6.45 25.31
N LEU A 196 11.06 -7.42 24.45
CA LEU A 196 10.01 -8.41 24.72
C LEU A 196 10.51 -9.52 25.66
N ASN A 197 10.70 -9.16 26.93
CA ASN A 197 11.15 -10.05 27.99
C ASN A 197 10.01 -10.47 28.92
N GLY A 198 10.09 -11.67 29.49
CA GLY A 198 9.10 -12.21 30.41
C GLY A 198 9.02 -13.74 30.34
N ASP A 199 7.99 -14.31 30.95
CA ASP A 199 7.71 -15.75 30.87
C ASP A 199 7.36 -16.15 29.44
N MET A 200 8.01 -17.20 28.94
CA MET A 200 7.85 -17.70 27.56
C MET A 200 6.54 -18.48 27.38
N LEU A 201 5.42 -17.78 27.57
CA LEU A 201 4.08 -18.26 27.31
C LEU A 201 3.68 -17.97 25.85
N ASP A 202 2.60 -18.60 25.37
CA ASP A 202 2.12 -18.53 24.00
C ASP A 202 2.01 -17.08 23.45
N GLU A 203 1.54 -16.14 24.28
CA GLU A 203 1.41 -14.74 23.87
C GLU A 203 2.77 -14.08 23.60
N LEU A 204 3.76 -14.29 24.48
CA LEU A 204 5.08 -13.70 24.33
C LEU A 204 5.81 -14.32 23.15
N ILE A 205 5.77 -15.65 23.02
CA ILE A 205 6.39 -16.38 21.91
C ILE A 205 5.82 -15.88 20.57
N ARG A 206 4.50 -15.83 20.44
CA ARG A 206 3.82 -15.32 19.25
C ARG A 206 4.24 -13.89 18.93
N LYS A 207 4.24 -13.01 19.93
CA LYS A 207 4.61 -11.59 19.72
C LYS A 207 6.06 -11.43 19.26
N ARG A 208 6.99 -12.22 19.81
CA ARG A 208 8.40 -12.23 19.38
C ARG A 208 8.56 -12.74 17.94
N GLU A 209 7.83 -13.80 17.57
CA GLU A 209 7.80 -14.31 16.19
C GLU A 209 7.22 -13.29 15.20
N GLU A 210 6.12 -12.61 15.57
CA GLU A 210 5.50 -11.56 14.77
C GLU A 210 6.46 -10.38 14.54
N VAL A 211 7.17 -9.92 15.58
CA VAL A 211 8.19 -8.86 15.43
C VAL A 211 9.36 -9.33 14.55
N SER A 212 9.81 -10.57 14.71
CA SER A 212 10.85 -11.15 13.85
C SER A 212 10.43 -11.21 12.39
N THR A 213 9.14 -11.47 12.14
CA THR A 213 8.55 -11.45 10.79
C THR A 213 8.46 -10.04 10.24
N GLN A 214 8.10 -9.04 11.06
CA GLN A 214 8.13 -7.63 10.66
C GLN A 214 9.55 -7.18 10.26
N ILE A 215 10.60 -7.61 10.97
CA ILE A 215 11.99 -7.31 10.61
C ILE A 215 12.34 -7.88 9.23
N ARG A 216 11.98 -9.13 8.96
CA ARG A 216 12.20 -9.76 7.64
C ARG A 216 11.45 -9.04 6.53
N ALA A 217 10.16 -8.74 6.76
CA ALA A 217 9.32 -8.03 5.80
C ALA A 217 9.90 -6.65 5.45
N LEU A 218 10.43 -5.89 6.42
CA LEU A 218 11.13 -4.62 6.14
C LEU A 218 12.34 -4.82 5.22
N GLY A 219 13.09 -5.92 5.41
CA GLY A 219 14.18 -6.31 4.51
C GLY A 219 13.69 -6.60 3.08
N GLU A 220 12.56 -7.29 2.94
CA GLU A 220 11.93 -7.57 1.63
C GLU A 220 11.43 -6.28 0.96
N VAL A 221 10.89 -5.30 1.71
CA VAL A 221 10.48 -4.00 1.16
C VAL A 221 11.68 -3.28 0.54
N LYS A 222 12.85 -3.33 1.20
CA LYS A 222 14.10 -2.76 0.67
C LYS A 222 14.57 -3.49 -0.59
N SER A 223 14.50 -4.83 -0.59
CA SER A 223 14.84 -5.65 -1.77
C SER A 223 13.93 -5.34 -2.97
N MET A 224 12.62 -5.26 -2.73
CA MET A 224 11.62 -4.88 -3.74
C MET A 224 11.91 -3.51 -4.34
N ALA A 225 12.17 -2.49 -3.51
CA ALA A 225 12.49 -1.14 -4.00
C ALA A 225 13.81 -1.12 -4.81
N ALA A 226 14.81 -1.90 -4.41
CA ALA A 226 16.08 -2.00 -5.12
C ALA A 226 15.92 -2.55 -6.54
N LYS A 227 14.95 -3.44 -6.79
CA LYS A 227 14.63 -3.92 -8.16
C LYS A 227 14.16 -2.78 -9.07
N TYR A 228 13.50 -1.76 -8.53
CA TYR A 228 13.14 -0.54 -9.27
C TYR A 228 14.31 0.46 -9.38
N GLY A 229 15.50 0.12 -8.86
CA GLY A 229 16.68 0.98 -8.87
C GLY A 229 16.69 2.04 -7.76
N ILE A 230 15.90 1.87 -6.70
CA ILE A 230 15.70 2.88 -5.65
C ILE A 230 16.15 2.34 -4.30
N ASP A 231 17.08 3.04 -3.64
CA ASP A 231 17.54 2.72 -2.30
C ASP A 231 16.73 3.47 -1.24
N ILE A 232 15.92 2.73 -0.49
CA ILE A 232 15.08 3.23 0.60
C ILE A 232 15.64 2.92 2.00
N SER A 233 16.93 2.56 2.09
CA SER A 233 17.60 2.28 3.37
C SER A 233 17.57 3.49 4.32
N LYS A 234 17.69 4.69 3.75
CA LYS A 234 17.72 5.98 4.47
C LYS A 234 16.41 6.76 4.30
N PRO A 235 16.15 7.76 5.16
CA PRO A 235 15.03 8.67 4.97
C PRO A 235 15.01 9.28 3.57
N ALA A 236 13.82 9.64 3.09
CA ALA A 236 13.60 10.36 1.85
C ALA A 236 14.21 11.78 1.93
N SER A 237 14.97 12.16 0.91
CA SER A 237 15.70 13.41 0.83
C SER A 237 14.93 14.56 0.17
N ASN A 238 13.91 14.26 -0.63
CA ASN A 238 13.12 15.22 -1.42
C ASN A 238 11.65 14.75 -1.55
N ALA A 239 10.79 15.56 -2.16
CA ALA A 239 9.37 15.29 -2.33
C ALA A 239 9.08 14.04 -3.18
N VAL A 240 9.86 13.81 -4.24
CA VAL A 240 9.73 12.61 -5.09
C VAL A 240 10.04 11.36 -4.27
N GLU A 241 11.18 11.35 -3.57
CA GLU A 241 11.56 10.24 -2.69
C GLU A 241 10.55 10.04 -1.56
N ALA A 242 9.99 11.10 -0.98
CA ALA A 242 9.01 10.98 0.10
C ALA A 242 7.72 10.29 -0.38
N ALA A 243 7.21 10.67 -1.56
CA ALA A 243 6.08 10.02 -2.19
C ALA A 243 6.41 8.56 -2.57
N GLN A 244 7.58 8.33 -3.18
CA GLN A 244 8.01 7.00 -3.63
C GLN A 244 8.26 6.01 -2.48
N HIS A 245 8.97 6.43 -1.42
CA HIS A 245 9.26 5.60 -0.25
C HIS A 245 7.98 5.23 0.48
N LEU A 246 7.07 6.20 0.66
CA LEU A 246 5.76 5.97 1.23
C LEU A 246 4.98 4.97 0.36
N TYR A 247 4.95 5.17 -0.96
CA TYR A 247 4.27 4.27 -1.87
C TYR A 247 4.86 2.86 -1.84
N PHE A 248 6.18 2.68 -1.75
CA PHE A 248 6.77 1.34 -1.61
C PHE A 248 6.36 0.65 -0.31
N GLY A 249 6.21 1.39 0.79
CA GLY A 249 5.64 0.85 2.02
C GLY A 249 4.20 0.34 1.81
N TYR A 250 3.39 1.08 1.06
CA TYR A 250 2.03 0.66 0.70
C TYR A 250 2.02 -0.52 -0.27
N LEU A 251 2.87 -0.48 -1.29
CA LEU A 251 2.99 -1.49 -2.35
C LEU A 251 3.33 -2.85 -1.77
N ALA A 252 4.25 -2.91 -0.80
CA ALA A 252 4.57 -4.15 -0.09
C ALA A 252 3.31 -4.76 0.57
N GLY A 253 2.50 -3.93 1.23
CA GLY A 253 1.25 -4.36 1.87
C GLY A 253 0.27 -5.00 0.88
N ILE A 254 0.08 -4.40 -0.31
CA ILE A 254 -0.85 -4.89 -1.34
C ILE A 254 -0.25 -5.98 -2.26
N LYS A 255 1.06 -6.25 -2.17
CA LYS A 255 1.71 -7.39 -2.82
C LYS A 255 1.63 -8.66 -1.99
N GLU A 256 1.68 -8.52 -0.67
CA GLU A 256 1.60 -9.64 0.26
C GLU A 256 0.14 -10.00 0.61
N ASN A 257 -0.73 -9.01 0.79
CA ASN A 257 -2.08 -9.20 1.29
C ASN A 257 -3.15 -8.92 0.22
N ASN A 258 -4.26 -9.65 0.29
CA ASN A 258 -5.47 -9.41 -0.52
C ASN A 258 -6.65 -8.96 0.35
N GLY A 259 -6.37 -8.12 1.36
CA GLY A 259 -7.38 -7.58 2.28
C GLY A 259 -8.57 -6.96 1.54
N ALA A 260 -9.78 -7.01 2.11
CA ALA A 260 -10.91 -6.29 1.52
C ALA A 260 -10.61 -4.78 1.46
N ALA A 261 -10.22 -4.18 2.58
CA ALA A 261 -9.81 -2.78 2.65
C ALA A 261 -8.35 -2.67 3.12
N THR A 262 -7.50 -2.12 2.25
CA THR A 262 -6.10 -1.76 2.55
C THR A 262 -5.94 -0.28 2.26
N SER A 263 -6.35 0.55 3.21
CA SER A 263 -6.34 2.01 3.06
C SER A 263 -4.93 2.57 3.00
N PHE A 264 -4.76 3.69 2.28
CA PHE A 264 -3.50 4.41 2.15
C PHE A 264 -3.16 5.22 3.41
N GLY A 265 -4.18 5.70 4.13
CA GLY A 265 -4.04 6.31 5.45
C GLY A 265 -4.32 7.81 5.45
N ARG A 266 -3.39 8.60 6.04
CA ARG A 266 -3.47 10.06 6.17
C ARG A 266 -2.14 10.67 5.78
N THR A 267 -1.95 10.84 4.49
CA THR A 267 -0.68 11.07 3.81
C THR A 267 -0.58 12.47 3.18
N SER A 268 -1.69 13.10 2.78
CA SER A 268 -1.65 14.36 2.01
C SER A 268 -0.85 15.45 2.73
N THR A 269 -1.20 15.73 3.99
CA THR A 269 -0.54 16.74 4.84
C THR A 269 0.90 16.36 5.20
N PHE A 270 1.22 15.07 5.24
CA PHE A 270 2.57 14.60 5.51
C PHE A 270 3.48 14.86 4.29
N LEU A 271 3.03 14.52 3.09
CA LEU A 271 3.79 14.77 1.86
C LEU A 271 3.94 16.26 1.57
N ASP A 272 2.96 17.09 1.96
CA ASP A 272 3.05 18.55 1.80
C ASP A 272 4.28 19.15 2.48
N ILE A 273 4.74 18.56 3.59
CA ILE A 273 5.94 19.03 4.31
C ILE A 273 7.19 18.95 3.43
N TYR A 274 7.32 17.88 2.64
CA TYR A 274 8.44 17.71 1.71
C TYR A 274 8.26 18.58 0.47
N ILE A 275 7.03 18.65 -0.06
CA ILE A 275 6.70 19.47 -1.23
C ILE A 275 6.94 20.95 -0.96
N GLU A 276 6.44 21.50 0.16
CA GLU A 276 6.64 22.91 0.52
C GLU A 276 8.12 23.23 0.72
N ARG A 277 8.88 22.35 1.37
CA ARG A 277 10.33 22.55 1.55
C ARG A 277 11.04 22.63 0.19
N ASP A 278 10.71 21.73 -0.72
CA ASP A 278 11.35 21.68 -2.03
C ASP A 278 10.91 22.86 -2.94
N LEU A 279 9.66 23.32 -2.82
CA LEU A 279 9.15 24.55 -3.46
C LEU A 279 9.86 25.81 -2.93
N GLU A 280 9.99 25.93 -1.60
CA GLU A 280 10.68 27.06 -0.95
C GLU A 280 12.17 27.12 -1.31
N ALA A 281 12.78 25.96 -1.55
CA ALA A 281 14.16 25.84 -2.03
C ALA A 281 14.31 26.03 -3.55
N GLY A 282 13.20 26.19 -4.29
CA GLY A 282 13.21 26.33 -5.76
C GLY A 282 13.68 25.06 -6.49
N LEU A 283 13.56 23.89 -5.86
CA LEU A 283 13.98 22.59 -6.44
C LEU A 283 12.92 21.99 -7.36
N ILE A 284 11.66 22.33 -7.12
CA ILE A 284 10.52 21.94 -7.94
C ILE A 284 9.61 23.14 -8.16
N THR A 285 8.81 23.08 -9.20
CA THR A 285 7.70 23.98 -9.48
C THR A 285 6.39 23.41 -8.93
N GLU A 286 5.34 24.24 -8.85
CA GLU A 286 4.00 23.77 -8.46
C GLU A 286 3.45 22.70 -9.42
N LYS A 287 3.76 22.83 -10.72
CA LYS A 287 3.37 21.84 -11.73
C LYS A 287 4.08 20.49 -11.55
N GLU A 288 5.35 20.50 -11.16
CA GLU A 288 6.08 19.27 -10.80
C GLU A 288 5.59 18.69 -9.47
N ALA A 289 5.18 19.52 -8.50
CA ALA A 289 4.52 19.06 -7.29
C ALA A 289 3.19 18.35 -7.60
N GLN A 290 2.39 18.88 -8.53
CA GLN A 290 1.17 18.23 -8.99
C GLN A 290 1.47 16.93 -9.76
N GLU A 291 2.53 16.86 -10.58
CA GLU A 291 2.97 15.63 -11.25
C GLU A 291 3.28 14.50 -10.27
N ILE A 292 3.97 14.78 -9.16
CA ILE A 292 4.27 13.80 -8.11
C ILE A 292 2.96 13.23 -7.53
N VAL A 293 2.00 14.11 -7.23
CA VAL A 293 0.70 13.72 -6.65
C VAL A 293 -0.14 12.95 -7.65
N ASP A 294 -0.28 13.44 -8.88
CA ASP A 294 -1.06 12.79 -9.93
C ASP A 294 -0.54 11.38 -10.19
N GLN A 295 0.78 11.22 -10.38
CA GLN A 295 1.35 9.90 -10.66
C GLN A 295 1.28 8.94 -9.47
N LEU A 296 1.40 9.44 -8.24
CA LEU A 296 1.11 8.63 -7.05
C LEU A 296 -0.33 8.13 -7.07
N ILE A 297 -1.30 9.02 -7.32
CA ILE A 297 -2.72 8.65 -7.37
C ILE A 297 -3.03 7.70 -8.53
N ILE A 298 -2.37 7.84 -9.69
CA ILE A 298 -2.47 6.85 -10.79
C ILE A 298 -2.12 5.46 -10.27
N LYS A 299 -1.03 5.31 -9.51
CA LYS A 299 -0.65 4.01 -8.93
C LYS A 299 -1.71 3.46 -7.97
N LEU A 300 -2.31 4.32 -7.14
CA LEU A 300 -3.39 3.92 -6.24
C LEU A 300 -4.66 3.48 -7.00
N ARG A 301 -4.95 4.09 -8.16
CA ARG A 301 -6.08 3.72 -9.03
C ARG A 301 -5.91 2.36 -9.71
N LEU A 302 -4.68 1.87 -9.83
CA LEU A 302 -4.37 0.59 -10.49
C LEU A 302 -4.29 -0.60 -9.54
N VAL A 303 -4.54 -0.41 -8.24
CA VAL A 303 -4.57 -1.52 -7.28
C VAL A 303 -5.73 -2.45 -7.63
N ARG A 304 -5.44 -3.75 -7.74
CA ARG A 304 -6.40 -4.82 -8.03
C ARG A 304 -6.14 -6.05 -7.17
N HIS A 305 -7.19 -6.83 -6.93
CA HIS A 305 -7.09 -8.13 -6.26
C HIS A 305 -7.86 -9.18 -7.05
N LEU A 306 -7.34 -10.40 -7.15
CA LEU A 306 -8.11 -11.51 -7.68
C LEU A 306 -9.24 -11.85 -6.67
N ARG A 307 -10.48 -11.86 -7.15
CA ARG A 307 -11.70 -12.05 -6.35
C ARG A 307 -12.58 -13.12 -6.99
N THR A 308 -13.38 -13.79 -6.17
CA THR A 308 -14.38 -14.76 -6.66
C THR A 308 -15.65 -14.03 -7.12
N PRO A 309 -16.50 -14.70 -7.91
CA PRO A 309 -17.82 -14.17 -8.28
C PRO A 309 -18.65 -13.74 -7.08
N GLU A 310 -18.69 -14.54 -6.00
CA GLU A 310 -19.50 -14.22 -4.81
C GLU A 310 -18.99 -12.97 -4.10
N TYR A 311 -17.68 -12.74 -4.10
CA TYR A 311 -17.11 -11.50 -3.56
C TYR A 311 -17.56 -10.30 -4.40
N ASN A 312 -17.55 -10.42 -5.72
CA ASN A 312 -17.97 -9.35 -6.64
C ASN A 312 -19.48 -9.06 -6.53
N GLU A 313 -20.31 -10.06 -6.20
CA GLU A 313 -21.74 -9.85 -5.90
C GLU A 313 -21.95 -9.11 -4.57
N LEU A 314 -21.19 -9.48 -3.53
CA LEU A 314 -21.27 -8.83 -2.21
C LEU A 314 -20.68 -7.41 -2.22
N PHE A 315 -19.61 -7.21 -3.01
CA PHE A 315 -18.85 -5.97 -3.08
C PHE A 315 -18.67 -5.57 -4.55
N GLY A 316 -19.77 -5.06 -5.14
CA GLY A 316 -19.79 -4.64 -6.55
C GLY A 316 -18.76 -3.56 -6.89
N GLY A 317 -18.24 -3.63 -8.11
CA GLY A 317 -17.36 -2.61 -8.69
C GLY A 317 -15.87 -2.79 -8.41
N ASP A 318 -15.43 -4.00 -8.05
CA ASP A 318 -14.03 -4.35 -7.76
C ASP A 318 -13.34 -3.40 -6.75
N PRO A 319 -13.97 -3.12 -5.59
CA PRO A 319 -13.47 -2.13 -4.65
C PRO A 319 -12.20 -2.62 -3.92
N THR A 320 -11.25 -1.71 -3.75
CA THR A 320 -10.00 -1.94 -3.01
C THR A 320 -9.89 -1.08 -1.74
N TRP A 321 -10.77 -0.08 -1.59
CA TRP A 321 -10.77 0.90 -0.50
C TRP A 321 -9.38 1.43 -0.16
N VAL A 322 -8.68 1.95 -1.18
CA VAL A 322 -7.43 2.71 -1.04
C VAL A 322 -7.72 4.09 -0.45
N THR A 323 -8.26 4.09 0.77
CA THR A 323 -8.78 5.30 1.42
C THR A 323 -7.65 6.22 1.88
N GLU A 324 -7.75 7.49 1.52
CA GLU A 324 -6.95 8.59 2.05
C GLU A 324 -7.83 9.52 2.89
N SER A 325 -7.34 9.96 4.04
CA SER A 325 -8.00 10.92 4.93
C SER A 325 -7.39 12.31 4.76
N ILE A 326 -8.12 13.25 4.16
CA ILE A 326 -7.62 14.58 3.82
C ILE A 326 -8.07 15.62 4.86
N GLY A 327 -7.19 16.56 5.22
CA GLY A 327 -7.56 17.73 6.03
C GLY A 327 -7.90 17.39 7.48
N GLY A 328 -9.03 17.87 8.00
CA GLY A 328 -9.47 17.71 9.39
C GLY A 328 -8.87 18.73 10.36
N ILE A 329 -9.14 18.55 11.66
CA ILE A 329 -8.71 19.48 12.72
C ILE A 329 -7.82 18.73 13.72
N GLY A 330 -6.72 19.36 14.14
CA GLY A 330 -5.83 18.86 15.18
C GLY A 330 -6.42 19.01 16.58
N ILE A 331 -5.87 18.28 17.56
CA ILE A 331 -6.32 18.40 18.96
C ILE A 331 -6.10 19.79 19.57
N ASN A 332 -5.24 20.59 18.94
CA ASN A 332 -4.97 21.98 19.29
C ASN A 332 -5.98 22.96 18.66
N GLY A 333 -7.04 22.46 18.01
CA GLY A 333 -8.06 23.26 17.33
C GLY A 333 -7.64 23.81 15.96
N LYS A 334 -6.39 23.60 15.52
CA LYS A 334 -5.91 24.11 14.22
C LYS A 334 -6.29 23.17 13.08
N PRO A 335 -6.70 23.68 11.91
CA PRO A 335 -6.89 22.85 10.73
C PRO A 335 -5.57 22.17 10.31
N LEU A 336 -5.71 21.01 9.66
CA LEU A 336 -4.61 20.25 9.05
C LEU A 336 -4.69 20.27 7.52
N VAL A 337 -5.48 21.21 6.98
CA VAL A 337 -5.56 21.49 5.55
C VAL A 337 -4.25 22.13 5.09
N THR A 338 -3.77 21.66 3.94
CA THR A 338 -2.51 22.05 3.30
C THR A 338 -2.73 22.26 1.81
N LYS A 339 -1.76 22.82 1.09
CA LYS A 339 -1.85 22.87 -0.37
C LYS A 339 -2.01 21.47 -0.97
N ASN A 340 -1.30 20.48 -0.44
CA ASN A 340 -1.43 19.11 -0.92
C ASN A 340 -2.83 18.50 -0.68
N SER A 341 -3.62 19.03 0.25
CA SER A 341 -5.04 18.67 0.36
C SER A 341 -5.80 19.02 -0.91
N PHE A 342 -5.53 20.19 -1.50
CA PHE A 342 -6.12 20.61 -2.76
C PHE A 342 -5.52 19.83 -3.93
N ARG A 343 -4.20 19.62 -3.98
CA ARG A 343 -3.54 18.81 -5.04
C ARG A 343 -4.13 17.41 -5.16
N TYR A 344 -4.39 16.75 -4.03
CA TYR A 344 -5.04 15.43 -3.99
C TYR A 344 -6.45 15.46 -4.58
N LEU A 345 -7.26 16.46 -4.22
CA LEU A 345 -8.61 16.62 -4.79
C LEU A 345 -8.57 16.99 -6.27
N HIS A 346 -7.56 17.74 -6.69
CA HIS A 346 -7.37 18.15 -8.08
C HIS A 346 -7.09 16.98 -9.01
N THR A 347 -6.58 15.86 -8.50
CA THR A 347 -6.45 14.61 -9.28
C THR A 347 -7.79 14.07 -9.81
N LEU A 348 -8.93 14.54 -9.30
CA LEU A 348 -10.26 14.20 -9.85
C LEU A 348 -10.58 14.99 -11.14
N ILE A 349 -9.85 16.09 -11.38
CA ILE A 349 -9.98 16.94 -12.56
C ILE A 349 -8.87 16.60 -13.56
N ASN A 350 -7.63 16.48 -13.08
CA ASN A 350 -6.47 16.03 -13.85
C ASN A 350 -6.64 14.58 -14.33
#